data_AF-A0A383CK77-F1
#
_entry.id   AF-A0A383CK77-F1
#
_cell.length_a   1.000
_cell.length_b   1.000
_cell.length_c   1.000
_cell.angle_alpha   90.00
_cell.angle_beta   90.00
_cell.angle_gamma   90.00
#
_symmetry.space_group_name_H-M   'P 1'
#
loop_
_entity.id
_entity.type
_entity.pdbx_description
1 polymer ?
#
loop_
_entity_poly.entity_id
_entity_poly.type
_entity_poly.pdbx_seq_one_letter_code
_entity_poly.pdbx_strand_id
1 'polypeptide(L)'
;VVNHGEDANDIYKTDNKKTLLFLSTSEYPFTLGVIDAASPGLELSTKKAGVGFARKIGLDLVLPHMTDKKSLLLSTDADTTVASHYLQTILNYFNQ
;
A
#
# COMPACT_ATOMS: atom_id res chain seq x y z
N VAL A 1 -1.62 -1.15 0.56
CA VAL A 1 -3.01 -1.64 0.39
C VAL A 1 -2.93 -2.95 -0.37
N VAL A 2 -3.48 -4.03 0.15
CA VAL A 2 -3.57 -5.31 -0.56
C VAL A 2 -5.00 -5.45 -1.04
N ASN A 3 -5.21 -5.55 -2.36
CA ASN A 3 -6.54 -5.53 -2.93
C ASN A 3 -6.69 -6.51 -4.11
N HIS A 4 -7.93 -6.93 -4.35
CA HIS A 4 -8.35 -7.51 -5.62
C HIS A 4 -9.86 -7.25 -5.82
N GLY A 5 -10.36 -7.62 -7.01
CA GLY A 5 -11.79 -7.60 -7.31
C GLY A 5 -12.51 -8.82 -6.74
N GLU A 6 -13.80 -8.70 -6.44
CA GLU A 6 -14.66 -9.83 -6.03
C GLU A 6 -14.57 -11.03 -6.99
N ASP A 7 -14.43 -10.77 -8.29
CA ASP A 7 -14.30 -11.75 -9.38
C ASP A 7 -12.85 -12.13 -9.70
N ALA A 8 -11.88 -11.71 -8.89
CA ALA A 8 -10.48 -12.06 -9.11
C ALA A 8 -10.29 -13.58 -9.08
N ASN A 9 -9.37 -14.07 -9.92
CA ASN A 9 -8.98 -15.47 -9.95
C ASN A 9 -8.45 -15.92 -8.58
N ASP A 10 -8.72 -17.17 -8.22
CA ASP A 10 -8.28 -17.81 -6.98
C ASP A 10 -6.77 -17.72 -6.74
N ILE A 11 -5.96 -17.64 -7.79
CA ILE A 11 -4.51 -17.41 -7.68
C ILE A 11 -4.24 -16.08 -6.97
N TYR A 12 -4.86 -14.98 -7.43
CA TYR A 12 -4.69 -13.66 -6.82
C TYR A 12 -5.29 -13.59 -5.40
N LYS A 13 -6.41 -14.28 -5.17
CA LYS A 13 -7.01 -14.35 -3.82
C LYS A 13 -6.07 -15.05 -2.84
N THR A 14 -5.50 -16.18 -3.27
CA THR A 14 -4.55 -16.96 -2.48
C THR A 14 -3.26 -16.19 -2.21
N ASP A 15 -2.71 -15.52 -3.21
CA ASP A 15 -1.46 -14.77 -3.06
C ASP A 15 -1.63 -13.49 -2.23
N ASN A 16 -2.76 -12.80 -2.34
CA ASN A 16 -3.07 -11.68 -1.45
C ASN A 16 -3.21 -12.14 0.01
N LYS A 17 -3.83 -13.30 0.25
CA LYS A 17 -3.92 -13.88 1.61
C LYS A 17 -2.53 -14.20 2.17
N LYS A 18 -1.63 -14.77 1.37
CA LYS A 18 -0.23 -15.02 1.78
C LYS A 18 0.49 -13.71 2.07
N THR A 19 0.30 -12.70 1.23
CA THR A 19 0.89 -11.36 1.41
C THR A 19 0.43 -10.74 2.72
N LEU A 20 -0.87 -10.75 3.01
CA LEU A 20 -1.42 -10.22 4.27
C LEU A 20 -0.84 -10.95 5.48
N LEU A 21 -0.75 -12.28 5.44
CA LEU A 21 -0.15 -13.08 6.50
C LEU A 21 1.33 -12.69 6.71
N PHE A 22 2.11 -12.65 5.63
CA PHE A 22 3.53 -12.27 5.66
C PHE A 22 3.73 -10.87 6.27
N LEU A 23 2.97 -9.87 5.82
CA LEU A 23 3.05 -8.51 6.33
C LEU A 23 2.64 -8.41 7.81
N SER A 24 1.69 -9.23 8.26
CA SER A 24 1.22 -9.23 9.66
C SER A 24 2.15 -9.95 10.65
N THR A 25 3.04 -10.81 10.16
CA THR A 25 3.90 -11.68 10.99
C THR A 25 5.37 -11.30 10.95
N SER A 26 5.75 -10.39 10.05
CA SER A 26 7.13 -9.92 9.91
C SER A 26 7.42 -8.74 10.83
N GLU A 27 8.67 -8.63 11.26
CA GLU A 27 9.17 -7.47 11.99
C GLU A 27 9.76 -6.44 11.03
N TYR A 28 9.44 -5.17 11.26
CA TYR A 28 9.92 -4.06 10.46
C TYR A 28 10.59 -3.02 11.35
N PRO A 29 11.68 -2.38 10.90
CA PRO A 29 12.34 -1.30 11.64
C PRO A 29 11.56 0.03 11.59
N PHE A 30 10.30 0.00 11.14
CA PHE A 30 9.41 1.14 11.00
C PHE A 30 7.96 0.70 11.25
N THR A 31 7.08 1.65 11.53
CA THR A 31 5.65 1.38 11.67
C THR A 31 5.05 1.00 10.31
N LEU A 32 4.49 -0.20 10.23
CA LEU A 32 3.78 -0.67 9.05
C LEU A 32 2.26 -0.64 9.30
N GLY A 33 1.54 0.10 8.45
CA GLY A 33 0.09 0.03 8.36
C GLY A 33 -0.33 -0.76 7.12
N VAL A 34 -1.16 -1.79 7.28
CA VAL A 34 -1.70 -2.61 6.18
C VAL A 34 -3.19 -2.36 6.08
N ILE A 35 -3.65 -2.05 4.87
CA ILE A 35 -5.08 -1.96 4.54
C ILE A 35 -5.44 -3.22 3.77
N ASP A 36 -6.32 -4.03 4.37
CA ASP A 36 -6.91 -5.21 3.77
C ASP A 36 -8.15 -4.84 2.97
N ALA A 37 -8.06 -5.01 1.66
CA ALA A 37 -9.16 -4.89 0.70
C ALA A 37 -9.23 -6.15 -0.19
N ALA A 38 -8.92 -7.30 0.41
CA ALA A 38 -8.79 -8.60 -0.27
C ALA A 38 -9.37 -9.78 0.52
N SER A 39 -9.58 -9.67 1.84
CA SER A 39 -10.28 -10.71 2.60
C SER A 39 -11.79 -10.76 2.25
N PRO A 40 -12.44 -11.92 2.41
CA PRO A 40 -13.87 -12.08 2.18
C PRO A 40 -14.73 -11.03 2.92
N GLY A 41 -15.56 -10.31 2.17
CA GLY A 41 -16.39 -9.20 2.65
C GLY A 41 -15.69 -7.83 2.66
N LEU A 42 -14.40 -7.78 2.36
CA LEU A 42 -13.59 -6.55 2.24
C LEU A 42 -13.05 -6.33 0.83
N GLU A 43 -13.31 -7.26 -0.11
CA GLU A 43 -12.88 -7.12 -1.50
C GLU A 43 -13.47 -5.87 -2.15
N LEU A 44 -12.77 -5.36 -3.16
CA LEU A 44 -13.27 -4.26 -3.95
C LEU A 44 -14.23 -4.80 -5.01
N SER A 45 -15.30 -4.05 -5.30
CA SER A 45 -16.08 -4.30 -6.52
C SER A 45 -15.15 -4.33 -7.73
N THR A 46 -15.36 -5.25 -8.68
CA THR A 46 -14.51 -5.44 -9.88
C THR A 46 -14.14 -4.12 -10.59
N LYS A 47 -15.12 -3.21 -10.74
CA LYS A 47 -14.93 -1.90 -11.39
C LYS A 47 -13.96 -0.96 -10.67
N LYS A 48 -13.70 -1.20 -9.38
CA LYS A 48 -12.83 -0.40 -8.51
C LYS A 48 -11.58 -1.14 -8.07
N ALA A 49 -11.34 -2.36 -8.53
CA ALA A 49 -10.20 -3.17 -8.12
C ALA A 49 -8.85 -2.74 -8.72
N GLY A 50 -8.84 -1.70 -9.55
CA GLY A 50 -7.61 -1.17 -10.14
C GLY A 50 -6.68 -0.52 -9.12
N VAL A 51 -5.38 -0.53 -9.43
CA VAL A 51 -4.31 0.04 -8.59
C VAL A 51 -4.53 1.51 -8.22
N GLY A 52 -5.19 2.30 -9.08
CA GLY A 52 -5.51 3.70 -8.79
C GLY A 52 -6.44 3.86 -7.58
N PHE A 53 -7.43 2.99 -7.44
CA PHE A 53 -8.34 3.02 -6.30
C PHE A 53 -7.65 2.54 -5.02
N ALA A 54 -6.78 1.53 -5.12
CA ALA A 54 -5.96 1.08 -4.00
C ALA A 54 -5.06 2.21 -3.45
N ARG A 55 -4.38 2.96 -4.34
CA ARG A 55 -3.61 4.14 -3.96
C ARG A 55 -4.49 5.19 -3.30
N LYS A 56 -5.66 5.48 -3.88
CA LYS A 56 -6.62 6.42 -3.30
C LYS A 56 -7.01 6.03 -1.86
N ILE A 57 -7.39 4.78 -1.61
CA ILE A 57 -7.74 4.31 -0.25
C ILE A 57 -6.57 4.56 0.72
N GLY A 58 -5.35 4.18 0.32
CA GLY A 58 -4.17 4.39 1.15
C GLY A 58 -3.91 5.87 1.47
N LEU A 59 -4.02 6.73 0.45
CA LEU A 59 -3.82 8.16 0.59
C LEU A 59 -4.92 8.82 1.43
N ASP A 60 -6.20 8.50 1.19
CA ASP A 60 -7.33 9.04 1.95
C ASP A 60 -7.22 8.69 3.44
N LEU A 61 -6.73 7.50 3.78
CA LEU A 61 -6.55 7.06 5.17
C LEU A 61 -5.34 7.69 5.85
N VAL A 62 -4.25 7.98 5.12
CA VAL A 62 -3.06 8.59 5.72
C VAL A 62 -3.17 10.12 5.83
N LEU A 63 -3.97 10.77 4.99
CA LEU A 63 -4.12 12.23 4.94
C LEU A 63 -4.40 12.88 6.32
N PRO A 64 -5.32 12.36 7.16
CA PRO A 64 -5.56 12.92 8.50
C PRO A 64 -4.34 12.87 9.44
N HIS A 65 -3.37 12.01 9.16
CA HIS A 65 -2.14 11.87 9.94
C HIS A 65 -1.00 12.76 9.43
N MET A 66 -1.17 13.45 8.30
CA MET A 66 -0.19 14.40 7.76
C MET A 66 -0.35 15.77 8.43
N THR A 67 0.16 15.89 9.65
CA THR A 67 0.02 17.11 10.45
C THR A 67 1.06 18.19 10.12
N ASP A 68 2.15 17.83 9.44
CA ASP A 68 3.23 18.74 9.06
C ASP A 68 3.14 19.09 7.56
N LYS A 69 3.39 20.36 7.20
CA LYS A 69 3.44 20.80 5.80
C LYS A 69 4.60 20.19 5.01
N LYS A 70 5.60 19.62 5.70
CA LYS A 70 6.73 18.89 5.14
C LYS A 70 6.47 17.39 4.99
N SER A 71 5.32 16.88 5.43
CA SER A 71 4.97 15.47 5.25
C SER A 71 4.93 15.14 3.75
N LEU A 72 5.61 14.05 3.37
CA LEU A 72 5.69 13.58 1.98
C LEU A 72 4.84 12.33 1.79
N LEU A 73 4.12 12.26 0.68
CA LEU A 73 3.42 11.06 0.23
C LEU A 73 4.14 10.47 -0.97
N LEU A 74 4.51 9.20 -0.85
CA LEU A 74 5.18 8.43 -1.89
C LEU A 74 4.31 7.21 -2.20
N SER A 75 4.07 6.94 -3.47
CA SER A 75 3.33 5.76 -3.91
C SER A 75 4.15 5.00 -4.93
N THR A 76 4.38 3.73 -4.67
CA THR A 76 5.05 2.78 -5.58
C THR A 76 4.15 1.59 -5.85
N ASP A 77 4.45 0.85 -6.91
CA ASP A 77 3.81 -0.44 -7.14
C ASP A 77 4.48 -1.52 -6.29
N ALA A 78 3.76 -2.60 -6.04
CA ALA A 78 4.21 -3.66 -5.13
C ALA A 78 5.45 -4.41 -5.65
N ASP A 79 5.66 -4.42 -6.97
CA ASP A 79 6.78 -5.03 -7.69
C ASP A 79 7.90 -4.01 -8.02
N THR A 80 7.78 -2.77 -7.54
CA THR A 80 8.80 -1.75 -7.75
C THR A 80 9.98 -1.98 -6.79
N THR A 81 11.18 -2.12 -7.33
CA THR A 81 12.43 -2.03 -6.57
C THR A 81 13.06 -0.66 -6.79
N VAL A 82 13.63 -0.08 -5.72
CA VAL A 82 14.27 1.24 -5.77
C VAL A 82 15.72 1.15 -5.32
N ALA A 83 16.53 2.11 -5.74
CA ALA A 83 17.91 2.22 -5.28
C ALA A 83 17.97 2.44 -3.76
N SER A 84 19.03 1.97 -3.11
CA SER A 84 19.20 2.08 -1.65
C SER A 84 19.18 3.53 -1.14
N HIS A 85 19.54 4.50 -1.99
CA HIS A 85 19.54 5.93 -1.66
C HIS A 85 18.25 6.66 -2.06
N TYR A 86 17.22 5.96 -2.57
CA TYR A 86 16.00 6.58 -3.11
C TYR A 86 15.31 7.53 -2.12
N LEU A 87 15.02 7.05 -0.90
CA LEU A 87 14.37 7.86 0.13
C LEU A 87 15.27 9.01 0.59
N GLN A 88 16.59 8.78 0.73
CA GLN A 88 17.54 9.81 1.10
C GLN A 88 17.59 10.95 0.07
N THR A 89 17.61 10.61 -1.23
CA THR A 89 17.60 11.59 -2.32
C THR A 89 16.33 12.45 -2.28
N ILE A 90 15.16 11.84 -2.08
CA ILE A 90 13.88 12.58 -1.97
C ILE A 90 13.90 13.52 -0.76
N LEU A 91 14.30 13.01 0.41
CA LEU A 91 14.34 13.82 1.64
C LEU A 91 15.30 15.01 1.49
N ASN A 92 16.48 14.80 0.87
CA ASN A 92 17.43 15.88 0.62
C ASN A 92 16.90 16.93 -0.36
N TYR A 93 16.07 16.54 -1.33
CA TYR A 93 15.47 17.47 -2.29
C TYR A 93 14.43 18.39 -1.63
N PHE A 94 13.56 17.84 -0.77
CA PHE A 94 12.50 18.61 -0.10
C PHE A 94 12.90 19.29 1.22
N ASN A 95 14.10 19.01 1.74
CA ASN A 95 14.67 19.69 2.91
C ASN A 95 15.53 20.92 2.56
N GLN A 96 15.64 21.28 1.28
CA GLN A 96 16.20 22.56 0.83
C GLN A 96 15.22 23.70 1.12
#